data_AF-A0A484MBK7-F1
#
_entry.id   AF-A0A484MBK7-F1
#
_cell.length_a   1.000
_cell.length_b   1.000
_cell.length_c   1.000
_cell.angle_alpha   90.00
_cell.angle_beta   90.00
_cell.angle_gamma   90.00
#
_symmetry.space_group_name_H-M   'P 1'
#
loop_
_entity.id
_entity.type
_entity.pdbx_description
1 polymer ?
#
loop_
_entity_poly.entity_id
_entity_poly.type
_entity_poly.pdbx_seq_one_letter_code
_entity_poly.pdbx_strand_id
1 'polypeptide(L)'
;MLISIGQLDDQGYNVHFGAGQWKVVKRSMVIAKGKKQGTLYMAETTAGDANTVANGLSLSKLWNQRLGHMSEKGMKMLVAKGKLPDLKKVESEFCEPCVYGKKKRVSFAKTGRVPKAQKLELIHSDVFGPTRVESLGGSRFYVTFIDDATHKVKCLKSDNGGEYISTEFMDYCAERGIRMIKTVPRTPQQNGVAERMNRTLNE
;
A
#
# COMPACT_ATOMS: atom_id res chain seq x y z
N MET A 1 16.39 17.31 -18.14
CA MET A 1 17.63 16.78 -17.53
C MET A 1 18.42 17.98 -17.04
N LEU A 2 18.80 18.02 -15.76
CA LEU A 2 19.66 19.06 -15.19
C LEU A 2 21.06 18.47 -14.98
N ILE A 3 22.10 19.20 -15.34
CA ILE A 3 23.51 18.76 -15.23
C ILE A 3 24.20 19.70 -14.23
N SER A 4 24.85 19.13 -13.21
CA SER A 4 25.62 19.89 -12.23
C SER A 4 27.00 20.23 -12.78
N ILE A 5 27.33 21.52 -12.90
CA ILE A 5 28.64 21.99 -13.37
C ILE A 5 29.71 21.72 -12.31
N GLY A 6 29.43 21.89 -11.02
CA GLY A 6 30.39 21.62 -9.95
C GLY A 6 30.83 20.16 -9.91
N GLN A 7 29.90 19.22 -10.11
CA GLN A 7 30.23 17.80 -10.19
C GLN A 7 31.08 17.45 -11.42
N LEU A 8 30.94 18.18 -12.52
CA LEU A 8 31.78 18.02 -13.69
C LEU A 8 33.20 18.55 -13.42
N ASP A 9 33.31 19.68 -12.73
CA ASP A 9 34.60 20.26 -12.33
C ASP A 9 35.37 19.33 -11.38
N ASP A 10 34.70 18.82 -10.33
CA ASP A 10 35.27 17.85 -9.38
C ASP A 10 35.80 16.57 -10.08
N GLN A 11 35.21 16.21 -11.23
CA GLN A 11 35.60 15.04 -12.02
C GLN A 11 36.58 15.36 -13.17
N GLY A 12 37.10 16.59 -13.22
CA GLY A 12 38.11 17.06 -14.17
C GLY A 12 37.59 17.30 -15.59
N TYR A 13 36.32 17.69 -15.73
CA TYR A 13 35.75 18.11 -17.02
C TYR A 13 35.79 19.62 -17.16
N ASN A 14 36.17 20.10 -18.34
CA ASN A 14 36.14 21.51 -18.69
C ASN A 14 34.81 21.85 -19.36
N VAL A 15 34.10 22.84 -18.83
CA VAL A 15 32.82 23.32 -19.39
C VAL A 15 33.01 24.71 -19.98
N HIS A 16 32.69 24.87 -21.26
CA HIS A 16 32.80 26.14 -21.97
C HIS A 16 31.42 26.65 -22.37
N PHE A 17 31.15 27.93 -22.11
CA PHE A 17 29.96 28.66 -22.55
C PHE A 17 30.40 29.91 -23.32
N GLY A 18 29.76 30.19 -24.45
CA GLY A 18 30.08 31.38 -25.25
C GLY A 18 29.50 31.33 -26.65
N ALA A 19 29.35 32.49 -27.29
CA ALA A 19 28.85 32.61 -28.66
C ALA A 19 27.53 31.85 -28.93
N GLY A 20 26.64 31.79 -27.92
CA GLY A 20 25.36 31.08 -28.02
C GLY A 20 25.47 29.54 -28.00
N GLN A 21 26.62 28.99 -27.61
CA GLN A 21 26.89 27.55 -27.57
C GLN A 21 27.50 27.14 -26.23
N TRP A 22 27.47 25.83 -25.97
CA TRP A 22 28.17 25.24 -24.84
C TRP A 22 28.78 23.89 -25.22
N LYS A 23 29.85 23.49 -24.53
CA LYS A 23 30.46 22.16 -24.65
C LYS A 23 31.12 21.72 -23.35
N VAL A 24 31.14 20.41 -23.13
CA VAL A 24 31.87 19.74 -22.05
C VAL A 24 32.98 18.91 -22.67
N VAL A 25 34.21 19.14 -22.21
CA VAL A 25 35.43 18.53 -22.74
C VAL A 25 36.14 17.80 -21.61
N LYS A 26 36.55 16.55 -21.84
CA LYS A 26 37.47 15.84 -20.94
C LYS A 26 38.76 15.56 -21.70
N ARG A 27 39.87 16.10 -21.19
CA ARG A 27 41.17 16.09 -21.89
C ARG A 27 41.03 16.77 -23.26
N SER A 28 40.97 15.99 -24.34
CA SER A 28 40.83 16.45 -25.72
C SER A 28 39.49 16.06 -26.38
N MET A 29 38.61 15.34 -25.67
CA MET A 29 37.38 14.80 -26.24
C MET A 29 36.15 15.63 -25.82
N VAL A 30 35.33 16.01 -26.80
CA VAL A 30 34.04 16.66 -26.55
C VAL A 30 33.00 15.59 -26.21
N ILE A 31 32.49 15.63 -24.99
CA ILE A 31 31.55 14.63 -24.44
C ILE A 31 30.10 15.05 -24.65
N ALA A 32 29.86 16.36 -24.58
CA ALA A 32 28.56 16.95 -24.82
C ALA A 32 28.73 18.35 -25.42
N LYS A 33 27.77 18.75 -26.24
CA LYS A 33 27.69 20.11 -26.78
C LYS A 33 26.25 20.49 -27.00
N GLY A 34 26.00 21.77 -27.23
CA GLY A 34 24.73 22.22 -27.75
C GLY A 34 24.62 23.74 -27.82
N LYS A 35 23.39 24.23 -27.92
CA LYS A 35 23.10 25.63 -28.27
C LYS A 35 22.19 26.30 -27.25
N LYS A 36 22.35 27.60 -27.10
CA LYS A 36 21.47 28.45 -26.29
C LYS A 36 20.18 28.73 -27.07
N GLN A 37 19.04 28.49 -26.44
CA GLN A 37 17.71 28.86 -26.94
C GLN A 37 17.03 29.72 -25.86
N GLY A 38 16.79 30.99 -26.17
CA GLY A 38 16.32 31.95 -25.17
C GLY A 38 17.31 32.10 -24.01
N THR A 39 16.87 31.79 -22.79
CA THR A 39 17.70 31.81 -21.58
C THR A 39 18.32 30.46 -21.22
N LEU A 40 18.01 29.40 -21.97
CA LEU A 40 18.40 28.02 -21.64
C LEU A 40 19.48 27.48 -22.58
N TYR A 41 20.35 26.61 -22.06
CA TYR A 41 21.32 25.86 -22.85
C TYR A 41 20.80 24.44 -23.10
N MET A 42 20.56 24.12 -24.37
CA MET A 42 20.00 22.85 -24.80
C MET A 42 21.12 21.90 -25.21
N ALA A 43 21.05 20.64 -24.77
CA ALA A 43 21.98 19.60 -25.22
C ALA A 43 21.61 19.13 -26.64
N GLU A 44 22.57 19.15 -27.54
CA GLU A 44 22.43 18.52 -28.86
C GLU A 44 22.77 17.03 -28.70
N THR A 45 21.80 16.17 -28.98
CA THR A 45 22.04 14.74 -29.14
C THR A 45 22.41 14.50 -30.60
N THR A 46 23.66 14.15 -30.87
CA THR A 46 24.04 13.63 -32.19
C THR A 46 23.44 12.24 -32.33
N ALA A 47 22.48 12.08 -33.24
CA ALA A 47 21.85 10.80 -33.57
C ALA A 47 22.77 9.85 -34.38
N GLY A 48 24.05 9.78 -33.99
CA GLY A 48 25.05 8.91 -34.61
C GLY A 48 25.78 8.15 -33.52
N ASP A 49 25.61 6.83 -33.54
CA ASP A 49 26.31 5.85 -32.71
C ASP A 49 26.22 6.04 -31.20
N ALA A 50 24.98 6.19 -30.72
CA ALA A 50 24.68 5.77 -29.37
C ALA A 50 24.84 4.24 -29.32
N ASN A 51 25.93 3.77 -28.71
CA ASN A 51 25.92 2.47 -28.04
C ASN A 51 24.82 2.54 -26.98
N THR A 52 23.59 2.24 -27.39
CA THR A 52 22.47 2.07 -26.49
C THR A 52 22.81 0.85 -25.67
N VAL A 53 23.28 1.06 -24.45
CA VAL A 53 23.13 0.08 -23.39
C VAL A 53 21.62 -0.04 -23.22
N ALA A 54 21.02 -0.95 -23.99
CA ALA A 54 19.64 -1.33 -23.85
C ALA A 54 19.51 -2.06 -22.50
N ASN A 55 19.42 -1.30 -21.41
CA ASN A 55 18.51 -1.68 -20.35
C ASN A 55 17.10 -1.49 -20.92
N GLY A 56 16.73 -2.39 -21.84
CA GLY A 56 15.52 -2.36 -22.63
C GLY A 56 14.33 -2.63 -21.75
N LEU A 57 13.90 -1.64 -20.97
CA LEU A 57 12.53 -1.62 -20.48
C LEU A 57 11.64 -1.65 -21.72
N SER A 58 10.71 -2.60 -21.78
CA SER A 58 9.74 -2.62 -22.87
C SER A 58 9.05 -1.26 -22.95
N LEU A 59 8.67 -0.86 -24.16
CA LEU A 59 7.90 0.37 -24.39
C LEU A 59 6.65 0.41 -23.50
N SER A 60 6.05 -0.76 -23.24
CA SER A 60 4.94 -0.93 -22.30
C SER A 60 5.30 -0.49 -20.88
N LYS A 61 6.45 -0.92 -20.36
CA LYS A 61 6.93 -0.56 -19.03
C LYS A 61 7.29 0.93 -18.91
N LEU A 62 7.89 1.49 -19.96
CA LEU A 62 8.18 2.92 -20.02
C LEU A 62 6.90 3.76 -19.98
N TRP A 63 5.89 3.39 -20.79
CA TRP A 63 4.59 4.06 -20.78
C TRP A 63 3.83 3.86 -19.48
N ASN A 64 3.90 2.66 -18.87
CA ASN A 64 3.34 2.41 -17.55
C ASN A 64 3.88 3.39 -16.52
N GLN A 65 5.21 3.59 -16.47
CA GLN A 65 5.85 4.54 -15.56
C GLN A 65 5.45 6.00 -15.85
N ARG A 66 5.49 6.42 -17.13
CA ARG A 66 5.09 7.79 -17.55
C ARG A 66 3.65 8.14 -17.21
N LEU A 67 2.75 7.15 -17.27
CA LEU A 67 1.32 7.32 -16.99
C LEU A 67 0.97 7.08 -15.51
N GLY A 68 1.95 7.14 -14.61
CA GLY A 68 1.70 6.96 -13.17
C GLY A 68 1.24 5.54 -12.82
N HIS A 69 1.93 4.54 -13.36
CA HIS A 69 1.65 3.13 -13.15
C HIS A 69 0.24 2.70 -13.59
N MET A 70 -0.33 3.32 -14.63
CA MET A 70 -1.68 3.05 -15.15
C MET A 70 -1.96 1.55 -15.37
N SER A 71 -3.21 1.12 -15.17
CA SER A 71 -3.59 -0.28 -15.40
C SER A 71 -3.38 -0.70 -16.86
N GLU A 72 -3.08 -1.98 -17.08
CA GLU A 72 -2.93 -2.57 -18.41
C GLU A 72 -4.17 -2.29 -19.29
N LYS A 73 -5.37 -2.44 -18.72
CA LYS A 73 -6.64 -2.13 -19.39
C LYS A 73 -6.72 -0.66 -19.82
N GLY A 74 -6.34 0.27 -18.94
CA GLY A 74 -6.30 1.71 -19.25
C GLY A 74 -5.31 2.01 -20.37
N MET A 75 -4.14 1.41 -20.32
CA MET A 75 -3.11 1.58 -21.35
C MET A 75 -3.56 1.00 -22.71
N LYS A 76 -4.23 -0.16 -22.73
CA LYS A 76 -4.84 -0.72 -23.96
C LYS A 76 -5.88 0.21 -24.56
N MET A 77 -6.69 0.88 -23.73
CA MET A 77 -7.65 1.88 -24.24
C MET A 77 -6.95 3.10 -24.86
N LEU A 78 -5.83 3.56 -24.30
CA LEU A 78 -5.07 4.68 -24.87
C LEU A 78 -4.40 4.31 -26.19
N VAL A 79 -3.87 3.09 -26.31
CA VAL A 79 -3.37 2.54 -27.58
C VAL A 79 -4.49 2.49 -28.62
N ALA A 80 -5.66 1.94 -28.27
CA ALA A 80 -6.81 1.87 -29.16
C ALA A 80 -7.31 3.25 -29.64
N LYS A 81 -7.15 4.29 -28.80
CA LYS A 81 -7.47 5.69 -29.14
C LYS A 81 -6.33 6.43 -29.86
N GLY A 82 -5.24 5.75 -30.22
CA GLY A 82 -4.09 6.35 -30.88
C GLY A 82 -3.34 7.40 -30.06
N LYS A 83 -3.48 7.38 -28.72
CA LYS A 83 -2.83 8.36 -27.83
C LYS A 83 -1.40 7.98 -27.44
N LEU A 84 -0.97 6.76 -27.78
CA LEU A 84 0.38 6.24 -27.52
C LEU A 84 0.99 5.78 -28.84
N PRO A 85 1.56 6.70 -29.65
CA PRO A 85 1.95 6.42 -31.05
C PRO A 85 3.03 5.35 -31.19
N ASP A 86 3.93 5.25 -30.20
CA ASP A 86 5.06 4.30 -30.24
C ASP A 86 4.69 2.90 -29.72
N LEU A 87 3.50 2.73 -29.13
CA LEU A 87 3.11 1.51 -28.43
C LEU A 87 2.05 0.73 -29.21
N LYS A 88 2.48 -0.26 -30.00
CA LYS A 88 1.57 -1.11 -30.81
C LYS A 88 0.85 -2.17 -29.97
N LYS A 89 1.50 -2.69 -28.94
CA LYS A 89 0.97 -3.76 -28.09
C LYS A 89 1.35 -3.49 -26.64
N VAL A 90 0.38 -3.63 -25.75
CA VAL A 90 0.60 -3.55 -24.31
C VAL A 90 1.01 -4.93 -23.81
N GLU A 91 2.22 -5.01 -23.27
CA GLU A 91 2.75 -6.18 -22.58
C GLU A 91 2.67 -5.95 -21.07
N SER A 92 2.09 -6.93 -20.37
CA SER A 92 1.94 -6.89 -18.92
C SER A 92 3.22 -7.44 -18.30
N GLU A 93 4.16 -6.56 -18.00
CA GLU A 93 5.34 -6.93 -17.22
C GLU A 93 5.08 -6.80 -15.72
N PHE A 94 5.79 -7.63 -14.94
CA PHE A 94 5.80 -7.50 -13.49
C PHE A 94 6.28 -6.11 -13.10
N CYS A 95 5.42 -5.40 -12.35
CA CYS A 95 5.68 -4.08 -11.84
C CYS A 95 5.46 -4.10 -10.33
N GLU A 96 6.55 -4.16 -9.58
CA GLU A 96 6.54 -4.21 -8.12
C GLU A 96 5.74 -3.04 -7.48
N PRO A 97 5.90 -1.76 -7.90
CA PRO A 97 5.07 -0.67 -7.40
C PRO A 97 3.56 -0.86 -7.65
N CYS A 98 3.17 -1.38 -8.82
CA CYS A 98 1.77 -1.67 -9.10
C CYS A 98 1.22 -2.75 -8.16
N VAL A 99 2.00 -3.79 -7.89
CA VAL A 99 1.58 -4.88 -7.00
C VAL A 99 1.34 -4.33 -5.59
N TYR A 100 2.30 -3.62 -5.00
CA TYR A 100 2.12 -3.10 -3.65
C TYR A 100 1.07 -1.99 -3.56
N GLY A 101 0.95 -1.13 -4.57
CA GLY A 101 0.01 -0.01 -4.57
C GLY A 101 -1.42 -0.37 -4.94
N LYS A 102 -1.65 -1.43 -5.73
CA LYS A 102 -2.98 -1.78 -6.29
C LYS A 102 -3.49 -3.16 -5.90
N LYS A 103 -2.73 -3.96 -5.14
CA LYS A 103 -3.19 -5.25 -4.64
C LYS A 103 -4.40 -5.05 -3.74
N LYS A 104 -5.57 -5.50 -4.22
CA LYS A 104 -6.78 -5.56 -3.42
C LYS A 104 -6.64 -6.71 -2.42
N ARG A 105 -7.02 -6.48 -1.16
CA ARG A 105 -7.18 -7.55 -0.18
C ARG A 105 -8.17 -8.58 -0.75
N VAL A 106 -7.80 -9.87 -0.72
CA VAL A 106 -8.67 -10.95 -1.21
C VAL A 106 -9.99 -10.88 -0.45
N SER A 107 -11.11 -10.98 -1.17
CA SER A 107 -12.42 -11.07 -0.55
C SER A 107 -12.51 -12.36 0.25
N PHE A 108 -12.91 -12.27 1.52
CA PHE A 108 -13.21 -13.45 2.31
C PHE A 108 -14.35 -14.25 1.65
N ALA A 109 -14.26 -15.58 1.72
CA ALA A 109 -15.32 -16.45 1.25
C ALA A 109 -16.64 -16.05 1.94
N LYS A 110 -17.68 -15.77 1.15
CA LYS A 110 -19.04 -15.57 1.64
C LYS A 110 -19.68 -16.92 1.95
N THR A 111 -19.02 -17.77 2.71
CA THR A 111 -19.68 -18.95 3.28
C THR A 111 -20.70 -18.45 4.29
N GLY A 112 -21.97 -18.81 4.09
CA GLY A 112 -23.01 -18.63 5.10
C GLY A 112 -22.51 -19.20 6.42
N ARG A 113 -22.55 -18.40 7.47
CA ARG A 113 -22.02 -18.80 8.77
C ARG A 113 -22.97 -19.82 9.37
N VAL A 114 -22.50 -21.06 9.54
CA VAL A 114 -23.25 -22.09 10.26
C VAL A 114 -22.97 -21.90 11.75
N PRO A 115 -23.98 -21.61 12.59
CA PRO A 115 -23.81 -21.57 14.04
C PRO A 115 -23.28 -22.90 14.55
N LYS A 116 -22.50 -22.86 15.62
CA LYS A 116 -22.00 -24.07 16.24
C LYS A 116 -23.12 -24.92 16.85
N ALA A 117 -23.00 -26.24 16.74
CA ALA A 117 -24.06 -27.18 17.13
C ALA A 117 -24.08 -27.40 18.65
N GLN A 118 -22.93 -27.27 19.31
CA GLN A 118 -22.82 -27.47 20.75
C GLN A 118 -22.76 -26.13 21.48
N LYS A 119 -23.47 -26.04 22.61
CA LYS A 119 -23.38 -24.91 23.53
C LYS A 119 -21.91 -24.69 23.87
N LEU A 120 -21.43 -23.45 23.77
CA LEU A 120 -20.10 -23.03 24.21
C LEU A 120 -18.94 -23.53 23.35
N GLU A 121 -19.23 -24.07 22.16
CA GLU A 121 -18.19 -24.46 21.20
C GLU A 121 -17.43 -23.23 20.68
N LEU A 122 -18.09 -22.08 20.56
CA LEU A 122 -17.48 -20.84 20.10
C LEU A 122 -18.16 -19.63 20.73
N ILE A 123 -17.38 -18.74 21.35
CA ILE A 123 -17.86 -17.47 21.89
C ILE A 123 -17.10 -16.30 21.27
N HIS A 124 -17.84 -15.27 20.92
CA HIS A 124 -17.33 -14.00 20.43
C HIS A 124 -17.37 -12.98 21.56
N SER A 125 -16.30 -12.22 21.76
CA SER A 125 -16.23 -11.17 22.76
C SER A 125 -15.68 -9.89 22.15
N ASP A 126 -16.16 -8.74 22.58
CA ASP A 126 -15.63 -7.45 22.11
C ASP A 126 -15.86 -6.37 23.16
N VAL A 127 -14.92 -5.42 23.26
CA VAL A 127 -15.08 -4.22 24.09
C VAL A 127 -15.67 -3.14 23.21
N PHE A 128 -16.73 -2.52 23.69
CA PHE A 128 -17.29 -1.33 23.10
C PHE A 128 -17.08 -0.14 24.02
N GLY A 129 -16.48 0.91 23.48
CA GLY A 129 -16.29 2.19 24.16
C GLY A 129 -15.08 2.97 23.64
N PRO A 130 -14.82 4.17 24.18
CA PRO A 130 -15.64 4.87 25.18
C PRO A 130 -16.96 5.38 24.57
N THR A 131 -18.08 5.13 25.25
CA THR A 131 -19.41 5.64 24.88
C THR A 131 -19.55 7.10 25.27
N ARG A 132 -20.38 7.85 24.52
CA ARG A 132 -20.67 9.27 24.82
C ARG A 132 -21.46 9.43 26.13
N VAL A 133 -22.28 8.43 26.46
CA VAL A 133 -23.13 8.41 27.64
C VAL A 133 -22.59 7.36 28.62
N GLU A 134 -22.53 7.72 29.89
CA GLU A 134 -22.18 6.79 30.97
C GLU A 134 -23.32 5.81 31.23
N SER A 135 -22.97 4.56 31.50
CA SER A 135 -23.91 3.59 32.05
C SER A 135 -24.41 4.04 33.42
N LEU A 136 -25.48 3.40 33.91
CA LEU A 136 -26.02 3.65 35.25
C LEU A 136 -24.97 3.46 36.38
N GLY A 137 -23.92 2.68 36.13
CA GLY A 137 -22.79 2.49 37.05
C GLY A 137 -21.57 3.38 36.77
N GLY A 138 -21.70 4.40 35.91
CA GLY A 138 -20.62 5.34 35.57
C GLY A 138 -19.59 4.81 34.56
N SER A 139 -19.69 3.57 34.10
CA SER A 139 -18.77 3.04 33.06
C SER A 139 -19.11 3.59 31.67
N ARG A 140 -18.09 3.87 30.87
CA ARG A 140 -18.18 4.24 29.44
C ARG A 140 -17.77 3.10 28.49
N PHE A 141 -17.49 1.94 29.05
CA PHE A 141 -17.11 0.75 28.29
C PHE A 141 -17.99 -0.41 28.72
N TYR A 142 -18.35 -1.27 27.78
CA TYR A 142 -18.99 -2.54 28.08
C TYR A 142 -18.39 -3.65 27.22
N VAL A 143 -18.36 -4.86 27.77
CA VAL A 143 -17.85 -6.04 27.08
C VAL A 143 -19.02 -6.94 26.74
N THR A 144 -19.14 -7.33 25.48
CA THR A 144 -20.15 -8.31 25.05
C THR A 144 -19.55 -9.69 24.96
N PHE A 145 -20.36 -10.70 25.26
CA PHE A 145 -19.99 -12.10 25.18
C PHE A 145 -21.13 -12.88 24.55
N ILE A 146 -20.87 -13.50 23.40
CA ILE A 146 -21.91 -14.10 22.55
C ILE A 146 -21.50 -15.53 22.24
N ASP A 147 -22.17 -16.49 22.87
CA ASP A 147 -22.07 -17.90 22.45
C ASP A 147 -22.81 -18.13 21.15
N ASP A 148 -22.12 -18.72 20.21
CA ASP A 148 -22.59 -18.96 18.85
C ASP A 148 -23.75 -19.96 18.80
N ALA A 149 -23.95 -20.76 19.84
CA ALA A 149 -25.02 -21.74 19.96
C ALA A 149 -26.19 -21.30 20.87
N THR A 150 -25.94 -20.57 21.97
CA THR A 150 -26.96 -20.32 23.01
C THR A 150 -26.96 -18.94 23.68
N HIS A 151 -26.11 -18.01 23.22
CA HIS A 151 -26.02 -16.66 23.79
C HIS A 151 -25.65 -16.61 25.30
N LYS A 152 -24.99 -17.63 25.88
CA LYS A 152 -24.47 -17.64 27.28
C LYS A 152 -22.97 -17.99 27.36
N VAL A 153 -22.22 -17.39 28.29
CA VAL A 153 -20.74 -17.25 28.24
C VAL A 153 -19.95 -18.36 28.97
N LYS A 154 -18.83 -18.87 28.38
CA LYS A 154 -17.73 -19.65 29.02
C LYS A 154 -16.29 -19.48 28.46
N CYS A 155 -16.07 -18.89 27.27
CA CYS A 155 -14.74 -18.64 26.67
C CYS A 155 -14.67 -17.19 26.16
N LEU A 156 -13.49 -16.56 26.17
CA LEU A 156 -13.30 -15.14 25.82
C LEU A 156 -12.41 -15.02 24.59
N LYS A 157 -12.90 -14.44 23.50
CA LYS A 157 -12.11 -14.16 22.29
C LYS A 157 -12.00 -12.67 22.07
N SER A 158 -10.81 -12.10 22.25
CA SER A 158 -10.55 -10.67 22.12
C SER A 158 -9.70 -10.36 20.90
N ASP A 159 -9.79 -9.11 20.42
CA ASP A 159 -8.73 -8.56 19.58
C ASP A 159 -7.41 -8.42 20.35
N ASN A 160 -6.31 -8.15 19.63
CA ASN A 160 -4.99 -8.00 20.24
C ASN A 160 -4.76 -6.57 20.76
N GLY A 161 -5.81 -5.87 21.16
CA GLY A 161 -5.73 -4.61 21.89
C GLY A 161 -5.08 -4.84 23.26
N GLY A 162 -4.27 -3.88 23.72
CA GLY A 162 -3.55 -3.98 25.00
C GLY A 162 -4.44 -4.06 26.23
N GLU A 163 -5.74 -3.79 26.06
CA GLU A 163 -6.77 -3.69 27.10
C GLU A 163 -7.03 -5.02 27.85
N TYR A 164 -6.63 -6.16 27.26
CA TYR A 164 -6.84 -7.50 27.81
C TYR A 164 -5.55 -8.21 28.23
N ILE A 165 -4.47 -7.45 28.45
CA ILE A 165 -3.16 -7.98 28.84
C ILE A 165 -2.90 -7.77 30.35
N SER A 166 -3.82 -7.15 31.10
CA SER A 166 -3.64 -7.05 32.55
C SER A 166 -3.63 -8.45 33.18
N THR A 167 -2.66 -8.66 34.07
CA THR A 167 -2.48 -9.90 34.82
C THR A 167 -3.74 -10.23 35.64
N GLU A 168 -4.31 -9.22 36.30
CA GLU A 168 -5.54 -9.31 37.09
C GLU A 168 -6.73 -9.89 36.30
N PHE A 169 -6.88 -9.50 35.03
CA PHE A 169 -7.97 -9.97 34.19
C PHE A 169 -7.71 -11.39 33.65
N MET A 170 -6.46 -11.72 33.34
CA MET A 170 -6.09 -13.08 32.95
C MET A 170 -6.28 -14.08 34.10
N ASP A 171 -5.94 -13.68 35.32
CA ASP A 171 -6.09 -14.49 36.52
C ASP A 171 -7.58 -14.72 36.86
N TYR A 172 -8.40 -13.65 36.80
CA TYR A 172 -9.86 -13.75 36.95
C TYR A 172 -10.50 -14.77 35.98
N CYS A 173 -10.02 -14.77 34.73
CA CYS A 173 -10.51 -15.68 33.70
C CYS A 173 -10.04 -17.11 33.96
N ALA A 174 -8.78 -17.30 34.34
CA ALA A 174 -8.21 -18.61 34.66
C ALA A 174 -8.93 -19.27 35.85
N GLU A 175 -9.19 -18.52 36.92
CA GLU A 175 -9.91 -18.99 38.12
C GLU A 175 -11.33 -19.47 37.83
N ARG A 176 -12.00 -18.88 36.83
CA ARG A 176 -13.35 -19.26 36.42
C ARG A 176 -13.37 -20.28 35.29
N GLY A 177 -12.22 -20.81 34.88
CA GLY A 177 -12.09 -21.77 33.78
C GLY A 177 -12.39 -21.17 32.39
N ILE A 178 -12.27 -19.85 32.24
CA ILE A 178 -12.55 -19.11 31.01
C ILE A 178 -11.29 -19.11 30.13
N ARG A 179 -11.37 -19.76 28.96
CA ARG A 179 -10.26 -19.82 27.99
C ARG A 179 -10.19 -18.55 27.14
N MET A 180 -9.05 -17.87 27.16
CA MET A 180 -8.75 -16.67 26.38
C MET A 180 -8.21 -17.02 24.98
N ILE A 181 -8.76 -16.44 23.91
CA ILE A 181 -8.31 -16.59 22.51
C ILE A 181 -8.08 -15.21 21.91
N LYS A 182 -6.91 -14.97 21.30
CA LYS A 182 -6.58 -13.67 20.69
C LYS A 182 -6.74 -13.74 19.17
N THR A 183 -7.34 -12.72 18.54
CA THR A 183 -7.35 -12.61 17.08
C THR A 183 -6.00 -12.14 16.56
N VAL A 184 -5.71 -12.44 15.29
CA VAL A 184 -4.53 -11.88 14.62
C VAL A 184 -4.65 -10.34 14.59
N PRO A 185 -3.55 -9.59 14.83
CA PRO A 185 -3.58 -8.13 14.74
C PRO A 185 -4.15 -7.63 13.40
N ARG A 186 -4.96 -6.55 13.44
CA ARG A 186 -5.56 -5.89 12.26
C ARG A 186 -6.53 -6.75 11.44
N THR A 187 -7.19 -7.73 12.05
CA THR A 187 -8.26 -8.53 11.41
C THR A 187 -9.61 -8.43 12.14
N PRO A 188 -10.26 -7.24 12.18
CA PRO A 188 -11.56 -7.03 12.84
C PRO A 188 -12.66 -7.99 12.35
N GLN A 189 -12.56 -8.41 11.08
CA GLN A 189 -13.48 -9.38 10.48
C GLN A 189 -13.51 -10.75 11.19
N GLN A 190 -12.44 -11.14 11.90
CA GLN A 190 -12.42 -12.37 12.72
C GLN A 190 -13.27 -12.27 13.99
N ASN A 191 -13.66 -11.05 14.38
CA ASN A 191 -14.54 -10.74 15.49
C ASN A 191 -15.88 -10.13 15.06
N GLY A 192 -16.21 -10.18 13.76
CA GLY A 192 -17.36 -9.47 13.18
C GLY A 192 -18.75 -9.88 13.71
N VAL A 193 -18.84 -10.87 14.59
CA VAL A 193 -20.08 -11.26 15.28
C VAL A 193 -20.33 -10.35 16.47
N ALA A 194 -19.29 -10.13 17.29
CA ALA A 194 -19.36 -9.22 18.41
C ALA A 194 -19.45 -7.76 17.93
N GLU A 195 -18.73 -7.39 16.87
CA GLU A 195 -18.88 -6.05 16.25
C GLU A 195 -20.32 -5.78 15.78
N ARG A 196 -21.00 -6.78 15.20
CA ARG A 196 -22.40 -6.63 14.77
C ARG A 196 -23.36 -6.46 15.94
N MET A 197 -23.16 -7.21 17.02
CA MET A 197 -23.98 -7.10 18.22
C MET A 197 -23.77 -5.77 18.94
N ASN A 198 -22.53 -5.30 19.03
CA ASN A 198 -22.19 -4.00 19.62
C ASN A 198 -22.90 -2.85 18.88
N ARG A 199 -23.06 -2.96 17.55
CA ARG A 199 -23.85 -2.00 16.79
C ARG A 199 -25.34 -2.04 17.15
N THR A 200 -25.94 -3.23 17.28
CA THR A 200 -27.35 -3.37 17.68
C THR A 200 -27.63 -2.88 19.10
N LEU A 201 -26.66 -2.99 20.02
CA LEU A 201 -26.80 -2.51 21.40
C LEU A 201 -26.62 -0.99 21.54
N ASN A 202 -26.12 -0.31 20.51
CA ASN A 202 -25.85 1.12 20.51
C ASN A 202 -26.83 1.93 19.63
N GLU A 203 -27.76 1.25 18.94
CA GLU A 203 -28.96 1.84 18.32
C GLU A 203 -30.07 1.98 19.36
#